data_AF-A0A529KL59-F1
#
_entry.id   AF-A0A529KL59-F1
#
_cell.length_a   1.000
_cell.length_b   1.000
_cell.length_c   1.000
_cell.angle_alpha   90.00
_cell.angle_beta   90.00
_cell.angle_gamma   90.00
#
_symmetry.space_group_name_H-M   'P 1'
#
loop_
_entity.id
_entity.type
_entity.pdbx_description
1 polymer ?
#
loop_
_entity_poly.entity_id
_entity_poly.type
_entity_poly.pdbx_seq_one_letter_code
_entity_poly.pdbx_strand_id
1 'polypeptide(L)' 'GETTSGGWGYRIDKSIALGMLRADLTEPGTTVEVEIFGERFKAIVQKDEPLWDPKNERLRA' A
#
# COMPACT_ATOMS: atom_id res chain seq x y z
N GLY A 1 3.32 0.94 13.88
CA GLY A 1 2.01 1.11 13.23
C GLY A 1 1.34 -0.24 13.16
N GLU A 2 0.18 -0.31 12.54
CA GLU A 2 -0.55 -1.57 12.35
C GLU A 2 -1.17 -1.64 10.96
N THR A 3 -1.19 -2.83 10.38
CA THR A 3 -1.90 -3.11 9.13
C THR A 3 -3.37 -3.37 9.47
N THR A 4 -4.29 -2.62 8.90
CA THR A 4 -5.73 -2.74 9.15
C THR A 4 -6.45 -3.57 8.10
N SER A 5 -5.89 -3.64 6.89
CA SER A 5 -6.42 -4.45 5.79
C SER A 5 -5.29 -4.83 4.85
N GLY A 6 -5.40 -5.98 4.19
CA GLY A 6 -4.43 -6.43 3.21
C GLY A 6 -5.01 -7.41 2.21
N GLY A 7 -4.37 -7.51 1.04
CA GLY A 7 -4.79 -8.42 -0.01
C GLY A 7 -3.83 -8.44 -1.19
N TRP A 8 -4.13 -9.28 -2.19
CA TRP A 8 -3.37 -9.31 -3.44
C TRP A 8 -3.97 -8.37 -4.48
N GLY A 9 -3.21 -7.38 -4.92
CA GLY A 9 -3.57 -6.47 -5.98
C GLY A 9 -3.34 -7.09 -7.35
N TYR A 10 -4.27 -7.93 -7.84
CA TYR A 10 -4.15 -8.65 -9.12
C TYR A 10 -3.84 -7.76 -10.34
N ARG A 11 -4.26 -6.49 -10.32
CA ARG A 11 -4.01 -5.56 -11.43
C ARG A 11 -2.60 -4.96 -11.45
N ILE A 12 -1.91 -5.00 -10.32
CA ILE A 12 -0.53 -4.51 -10.17
C ILE A 12 0.46 -5.63 -9.82
N ASP A 13 -0.04 -6.86 -9.68
CA ASP A 13 0.68 -8.08 -9.32
C ASP A 13 1.54 -7.96 -8.05
N LYS A 14 0.96 -7.38 -6.99
CA LYS A 14 1.65 -7.15 -5.72
C LYS A 14 0.74 -7.34 -4.51
N SER A 15 1.33 -7.71 -3.39
CA SER A 15 0.68 -7.61 -2.08
C SER A 15 0.49 -6.14 -1.70
N ILE A 16 -0.69 -5.80 -1.20
CA ILE A 16 -1.08 -4.45 -0.81
C ILE A 16 -1.66 -4.46 0.61
N ALA A 17 -1.45 -3.36 1.33
CA ALA A 17 -1.92 -3.19 2.68
C ALA A 17 -2.35 -1.74 2.93
N LEU A 18 -3.41 -1.56 3.71
CA LEU A 18 -3.73 -0.31 4.38
C LEU A 18 -3.23 -0.41 5.81
N GLY A 19 -2.59 0.63 6.31
CA GLY A 19 -2.04 0.63 7.65
C GLY A 19 -1.90 2.03 8.24
N MET A 20 -1.97 2.08 9.56
CA MET A 20 -1.77 3.31 10.32
C MET A 20 -0.28 3.44 10.67
N LEU A 21 0.31 4.56 10.25
CA LEU A 21 1.70 4.90 10.52
C LEU A 21 1.79 6.17 11.37
N ARG A 22 2.96 6.39 11.97
CA ARG A 22 3.29 7.69 12.57
C ARG A 22 3.39 8.72 11.45
N ALA A 23 2.94 9.95 11.69
CA ALA A 23 2.79 10.97 10.64
C ALA A 23 4.09 11.32 9.89
N ASP A 24 5.24 11.24 10.55
CA ASP A 24 6.56 11.44 9.93
C ASP A 24 7.01 10.29 9.01
N LEU A 25 6.26 9.19 8.97
CA LEU A 25 6.53 8.02 8.12
C LEU A 25 5.50 7.86 6.99
N THR A 26 4.57 8.80 6.82
CA THR A 26 3.51 8.70 5.79
C THR A 26 3.90 9.29 4.44
N GLU A 27 5.11 9.83 4.28
CA GLU A 27 5.56 10.39 3.01
C GLU A 27 5.68 9.30 1.93
N PRO A 28 5.11 9.49 0.73
CA PRO A 28 5.22 8.53 -0.35
C PRO A 28 6.68 8.22 -0.71
N GLY A 29 7.00 6.94 -0.91
CA GLY A 29 8.37 6.47 -1.13
C GLY A 29 9.10 6.08 0.17
N THR A 30 8.57 6.43 1.35
CA THR A 30 9.12 5.97 2.62
C THR A 30 9.13 4.45 2.68
N THR A 31 10.30 3.89 3.01
CA THR A 31 10.45 2.44 3.23
C THR A 31 10.05 2.11 4.66
N VAL A 32 9.19 1.11 4.80
CA VAL A 32 8.81 0.51 6.08
C VAL A 32 8.93 -1.02 5.98
N GLU A 33 8.82 -1.70 7.12
CA GLU A 33 8.71 -3.16 7.15
C GLU A 33 7.31 -3.55 7.65
N VAL A 34 6.74 -4.57 7.03
CA VAL A 34 5.51 -5.22 7.47
C VAL A 34 5.86 -6.62 7.91
N GLU A 35 5.48 -6.98 9.15
CA GLU A 35 5.62 -8.33 9.65
C GLU A 35 4.45 -9.18 9.19
N ILE A 36 4.74 -10.34 8.60
CA ILE A 36 3.76 -11.33 8.15
C ILE A 36 4.24 -12.69 8.66
N PHE A 37 3.51 -13.27 9.62
CA PHE A 37 3.84 -14.56 10.26
C PHE A 37 5.27 -14.63 10.82
N GLY A 38 5.76 -13.55 11.43
CA GLY A 38 7.10 -13.48 12.03
C GLY A 38 8.23 -13.14 11.07
N GLU A 39 7.96 -13.04 9.76
CA GLU A 39 8.92 -12.58 8.76
C GLU A 39 8.68 -11.12 8.40
N ARG A 40 9.75 -10.36 8.17
CA ARG A 40 9.67 -8.94 7.81
C ARG A 40 9.83 -8.75 6.31
N PHE A 41 8.85 -8.07 5.72
CA PHE A 41 8.82 -7.74 4.30
C PHE A 41 8.94 -6.23 4.12
N LYS A 42 9.85 -5.82 3.24
CA LYS A 42 9.98 -4.42 2.85
C LYS A 42 8.71 -3.95 2.13
N ALA A 43 8.14 -2.84 2.59
CA ALA A 43 7.03 -2.15 1.94
C ALA A 43 7.41 -0.69 1.65
N ILE A 44 6.73 -0.10 0.68
CA ILE A 44 6.93 1.29 0.28
C ILE A 44 5.59 2.00 0.45
N VAL A 45 5.59 3.07 1.24
CA VAL A 45 4.42 3.93 1.40
C VAL A 45 4.05 4.52 0.04
N GLN A 46 2.80 4.32 -0.37
CA GLN A 46 2.29 4.81 -1.64
C GLN A 46 1.63 6.17 -1.47
N LYS A 47 1.38 6.86 -2.57
CA LYS A 47 0.53 8.07 -2.56
C LYS A 47 -0.87 7.71 -2.06
N ASP A 48 -1.55 8.68 -1.47
CA ASP A 48 -2.94 8.54 -1.03
C ASP A 48 -3.89 8.59 -2.23
N GLU A 49 -3.89 7.52 -3.01
CA GLU A 49 -4.72 7.31 -4.21
C GLU A 49 -4.80 5.81 -4.53
N PRO A 50 -5.77 5.38 -5.36
CA PRO A 50 -5.79 4.02 -5.87
C PRO A 50 -4.52 3.68 -6.64
N LEU A 51 -3.91 2.52 -6.34
CA LEU A 51 -2.71 2.04 -7.03
C LEU A 51 -2.95 1.67 -8.51
N TRP A 52 -4.22 1.56 -8.90
CA TRP A 52 -4.61 1.27 -10.27
C TRP A 52 -5.80 2.16 -10.68
N ASP A 53 -5.72 2.72 -11.88
CA ASP A 53 -6.69 3.64 -12.45
C ASP A 53 -7.13 4.78 -11.50
N PRO A 54 -6.20 5.58 -10.92
CA PRO A 54 -6.54 6.65 -9.99
C PRO A 54 -7.42 7.75 -10.63
N LYS A 55 -7.38 7.87 -11.97
CA LYS A 55 -8.16 8.85 -12.74
C LYS A 55 -9.52 8.32 -13.21
N ASN A 56 -9.84 7.04 -12.96
CA ASN A 56 -11.04 6.36 -13.45
C ASN A 56 -11.20 6.47 -14.98
N GLU A 57 -10.10 6.41 -15.73
CA GLU A 57 -10.11 6.51 -17.20
C GLU A 57 -10.92 5.38 -17.84
N ARG A 58 -10.96 4.19 -17.20
CA ARG A 58 -11.68 3.03 -17.76
C ARG A 58 -13.18 3.07 -17.56
N LEU A 59 -13.68 3.80 -16.55
CA LEU A 59 -15.12 3.98 -16.34
C LEU A 59 -15.70 5.09 -17.22
N ARG A 60 -14.85 5.99 -17.72
CA ARG A 60 -15.26 7.16 -18.51
C ARG A 60 -15.27 6.92 -20.03
N ALA A 61 -14.80 5.75 -20.48
CA ALA A 61 -14.71 5.36 -21.88
C ALA A 61 -16.04 4.80 -22.42
#